data_AF-A0A810QN50-F1
#
_entry.id   AF-A0A810QN50-F1
#
_cell.length_a   1.000
_cell.length_b   1.000
_cell.length_c   1.000
_cell.angle_alpha   90.00
_cell.angle_beta   90.00
_cell.angle_gamma   90.00
#
_symmetry.space_group_name_H-M   'P 1'
#
loop_
_entity.id
_entity.type
_entity.pdbx_description
1 polymer ?
#
loop_
_entity_poly.entity_id
_entity_poly.type
_entity_poly.pdbx_seq_one_letter_code
_entity_poly.pdbx_strand_id
1 'polypeptide(L)'
;MTLGQRIAQYRKAMGISQEELGGRLGVSRQAVSKWETDAAAPDMENLLALAREFGVSVAELTETPEAGGENAPHQQKQRWLWVLVIAAVLAALFLSVCLVSWLFGRALTDPAEDDSSAVTNKATPSALTEFALLWTDSSGNETFLELGIQEGFFPFGRELELTEPEQILDTDYLLTTLHRADCGDLHLDYLRIGYDPEIDPESPEQESVIKITTIVPGYTTPRGISVGSSKADVIAAYGDALVYCLKEEEAPLVRHDYYYAYQTPETFGLSLCLYMRDGLVAGIALEDMAEFGCEAFLPNNVARFPLIDGEPDFSQRQEPGREDIDDTQKVYIAWNQLVTNDNLSAEELYANRWAVFAGLSELDWWAFGDLGTTEHRDDTIAAFLTWIHEQAPYSDAEIFRLQMGVKSNLDGWLADSYAGLLSAALFENPIGFVKGLACGTEEDAMYDVLHLTAYDAELYPVELEAALDTLDAALSNGSFTEAEQGWAKLLCLYLTTPIDQRSELPRSPAEVSA
;
A
#
# COMPACT_ATOMS: atom_id res chain seq x y z
N MET A 1 3.72 12.68 -21.01
CA MET A 1 2.60 12.77 -22.00
C MET A 1 1.31 12.39 -21.28
N THR A 2 0.27 13.24 -21.29
CA THR A 2 -0.92 12.98 -20.46
C THR A 2 -1.72 11.76 -20.95
N LEU A 3 -2.58 11.21 -20.10
CA LEU A 3 -3.53 10.15 -20.48
C LEU A 3 -4.43 10.63 -21.63
N GLY A 4 -4.96 11.86 -21.55
CA GLY A 4 -5.76 12.45 -22.62
C GLY A 4 -5.01 12.58 -23.93
N GLN A 5 -3.76 13.04 -23.87
CA GLN A 5 -2.89 13.14 -25.05
C GLN A 5 -2.59 11.77 -25.66
N ARG A 6 -2.40 10.71 -24.85
CA ARG A 6 -2.19 9.33 -25.31
C ARG A 6 -3.44 8.73 -25.93
N ILE A 7 -4.61 8.91 -25.32
CA ILE A 7 -5.90 8.54 -25.93
C ILE A 7 -6.04 9.21 -27.30
N ALA A 8 -5.74 10.51 -27.40
CA ALA A 8 -5.79 11.24 -28.67
C ALA A 8 -4.75 10.71 -29.68
N GLN A 9 -3.55 10.32 -29.23
CA GLN A 9 -2.49 9.76 -30.06
C GLN A 9 -2.89 8.39 -30.63
N TYR A 10 -3.32 7.45 -29.79
CA TYR A 10 -3.75 6.12 -30.23
C TYR A 10 -4.96 6.21 -31.16
N ARG A 11 -5.95 7.05 -30.85
CA ARG A 11 -7.08 7.31 -31.75
C ARG A 11 -6.63 7.83 -33.12
N LYS A 12 -5.71 8.80 -33.15
CA LYS A 12 -5.17 9.36 -34.40
C LYS A 12 -4.35 8.33 -35.17
N ALA A 13 -3.59 7.46 -34.48
CA ALA A 13 -2.84 6.37 -35.10
C ALA A 13 -3.77 5.34 -35.77
N MET A 14 -4.96 5.11 -35.21
CA MET A 14 -6.01 4.30 -35.83
C MET A 14 -6.78 5.00 -36.96
N GLY A 15 -6.58 6.32 -37.16
CA GLY A 15 -7.23 7.08 -38.23
C GLY A 15 -8.73 7.36 -38.02
N ILE A 16 -9.25 7.21 -36.79
CA ILE A 16 -10.68 7.33 -36.47
C ILE A 16 -11.02 8.67 -35.79
N SER A 17 -12.26 9.12 -35.92
CA SER A 17 -12.75 10.37 -35.28
C SER A 17 -13.11 10.16 -33.79
N GLN A 18 -13.22 11.24 -33.01
CA GLN A 18 -13.70 11.15 -31.60
C GLN A 18 -15.12 10.55 -31.51
N GLU A 19 -15.96 10.84 -32.50
CA GLU A 19 -17.33 10.33 -32.57
C GLU A 19 -17.34 8.83 -32.86
N GLU A 20 -16.41 8.37 -33.69
CA GLU A 20 -16.25 6.95 -33.99
C GLU A 20 -15.65 6.17 -32.83
N LEU A 21 -14.64 6.73 -32.13
CA LEU A 21 -14.11 6.13 -30.91
C LEU A 21 -15.20 6.02 -29.82
N GLY A 22 -16.00 7.09 -29.63
CA GLY A 22 -17.13 7.06 -28.70
C GLY A 22 -18.15 5.98 -29.07
N GLY A 23 -18.49 5.88 -30.35
CA GLY A 23 -19.40 4.84 -30.85
C GLY A 23 -18.90 3.40 -30.62
N ARG A 24 -17.59 3.16 -30.68
CA ARG A 24 -16.99 1.83 -30.41
C ARG A 24 -16.95 1.49 -28.93
N LEU A 25 -16.74 2.49 -28.08
CA LEU A 25 -16.67 2.34 -26.62
C LEU A 25 -18.05 2.43 -25.95
N GLY A 26 -19.12 2.74 -26.69
CA GLY A 26 -20.46 2.91 -26.12
C GLY A 26 -20.67 4.22 -25.37
N VAL A 27 -19.81 5.22 -25.59
CA VAL A 27 -19.86 6.53 -24.91
C VAL A 27 -20.09 7.70 -25.89
N SER A 28 -20.45 8.86 -25.35
CA SER A 28 -20.65 10.05 -26.18
C SER A 28 -19.32 10.62 -26.71
N ARG A 29 -19.35 11.25 -27.88
CA ARG A 29 -18.22 12.05 -28.41
C ARG A 29 -17.71 13.09 -27.39
N GLN A 30 -18.60 13.67 -26.58
CA GLN A 30 -18.24 14.64 -25.55
C GLN A 30 -17.40 14.01 -24.42
N ALA A 31 -17.68 12.77 -24.03
CA ALA A 31 -16.87 12.06 -23.04
C ALA A 31 -15.44 11.85 -23.55
N VAL A 32 -15.30 11.34 -24.79
CA VAL A 32 -14.00 11.20 -25.46
C VAL A 32 -13.27 12.54 -25.56
N SER A 33 -13.99 13.63 -25.89
CA SER A 33 -13.39 14.96 -25.93
C SER A 33 -12.89 15.42 -24.56
N LYS A 34 -13.62 15.15 -23.47
CA LYS A 34 -13.19 15.51 -22.11
C LYS A 34 -11.97 14.71 -21.68
N TRP A 35 -11.90 13.44 -22.06
CA TRP A 35 -10.73 12.60 -21.82
C TRP A 35 -9.52 13.11 -22.59
N GLU A 36 -9.66 13.38 -23.89
CA GLU A 36 -8.56 13.88 -24.73
C GLU A 36 -8.02 15.25 -24.32
N THR A 37 -8.81 16.05 -23.59
CA THR A 37 -8.42 17.37 -23.08
C THR A 37 -8.08 17.36 -21.58
N ASP A 38 -7.96 16.18 -20.96
CA ASP A 38 -7.70 15.99 -19.53
C ASP A 38 -8.70 16.73 -18.60
N ALA A 39 -9.89 17.05 -19.12
CA ALA A 39 -10.97 17.72 -18.39
C ALA A 39 -11.77 16.74 -17.50
N ALA A 40 -11.65 15.44 -17.78
CA ALA A 40 -12.14 14.34 -16.95
C ALA A 40 -11.31 13.09 -17.27
N ALA A 41 -11.16 12.18 -16.30
CA ALA A 41 -10.60 10.86 -16.55
C ALA A 41 -11.69 9.86 -17.00
N PRO A 42 -11.36 8.85 -17.84
CA PRO A 42 -12.24 7.71 -18.05
C PRO A 42 -12.30 6.84 -16.78
N ASP A 43 -13.45 6.25 -16.49
CA ASP A 43 -13.60 5.22 -15.44
C ASP A 43 -12.95 3.87 -15.88
N MET A 44 -12.91 2.88 -14.98
CA MET A 44 -12.29 1.57 -15.24
C MET A 44 -12.89 0.84 -16.45
N GLU A 45 -14.21 0.86 -16.62
CA GLU A 45 -14.86 0.20 -17.75
C GLU A 45 -14.40 0.83 -19.07
N ASN A 46 -14.33 2.16 -19.12
CA ASN A 46 -13.88 2.91 -20.28
C ASN A 46 -12.37 2.80 -20.52
N LEU A 47 -11.54 2.74 -19.48
CA LEU A 47 -10.09 2.51 -19.59
C LEU A 47 -9.78 1.12 -20.16
N LEU A 48 -10.46 0.08 -19.68
CA LEU A 48 -10.35 -1.27 -20.21
C LEU A 48 -10.83 -1.34 -21.66
N ALA A 49 -11.92 -0.65 -21.99
CA ALA A 49 -12.42 -0.56 -23.35
C ALA A 49 -11.44 0.17 -24.27
N LEU A 50 -10.82 1.27 -23.81
CA LEU A 50 -9.77 2.00 -24.53
C LEU A 50 -8.53 1.14 -24.75
N ALA A 51 -8.02 0.47 -23.71
CA ALA A 51 -6.87 -0.41 -23.80
C ALA A 51 -7.10 -1.57 -24.78
N ARG A 52 -8.30 -2.19 -24.75
CA ARG A 52 -8.70 -3.22 -25.72
C ARG A 52 -8.82 -2.69 -27.13
N GLU A 53 -9.40 -1.51 -27.33
CA GLU A 53 -9.56 -0.89 -28.65
C GLU A 53 -8.20 -0.49 -29.25
N PHE A 54 -7.27 -0.02 -28.41
CA PHE A 54 -5.94 0.41 -28.81
C PHE A 54 -4.92 -0.73 -28.89
N GLY A 55 -5.21 -1.89 -28.31
CA GLY A 55 -4.33 -3.05 -28.29
C GLY A 55 -3.11 -2.89 -27.39
N VAL A 56 -3.23 -2.09 -26.33
CA VAL A 56 -2.17 -1.81 -25.34
C VAL A 56 -2.62 -2.25 -23.95
N SER A 57 -1.68 -2.38 -23.01
CA SER A 57 -2.06 -2.60 -21.61
C SER A 57 -2.61 -1.31 -20.98
N VAL A 58 -3.41 -1.44 -19.92
CA VAL A 58 -3.86 -0.26 -19.17
C VAL A 58 -2.66 0.51 -18.62
N ALA A 59 -1.64 -0.19 -18.10
CA ALA A 59 -0.40 0.41 -17.60
C ALA A 59 0.36 1.22 -18.67
N GLU A 60 0.41 0.71 -19.91
CA GLU A 60 0.99 1.42 -21.06
C GLU A 60 0.14 2.64 -21.43
N LEU A 61 -1.18 2.52 -21.34
CA LEU A 61 -2.10 3.63 -21.58
C LEU A 61 -2.03 4.71 -20.49
N THR A 62 -1.67 4.36 -19.24
CA THR A 62 -1.63 5.27 -18.08
C THR A 62 -0.22 5.71 -17.66
N GLU A 63 0.87 5.09 -18.15
CA GLU A 63 2.26 5.35 -17.70
C GLU A 63 2.39 5.12 -16.19
N THR A 64 1.62 4.18 -15.65
CA THR A 64 1.90 3.69 -14.31
C THR A 64 3.27 3.00 -14.40
N PRO A 65 4.27 3.38 -13.58
CA PRO A 65 5.51 2.63 -13.54
C PRO A 65 5.14 1.19 -13.22
N GLU A 66 5.61 0.24 -14.02
CA GLU A 66 5.62 -1.14 -13.55
C GLU A 66 6.39 -1.13 -12.23
N ALA A 67 5.79 -1.63 -11.16
CA ALA A 67 6.54 -2.14 -10.03
C ALA A 67 7.27 -3.39 -10.53
N GLY A 68 8.37 -3.20 -11.25
CA GLY A 68 9.04 -4.25 -12.00
C GLY A 68 10.52 -4.01 -12.08
N GLY A 69 11.27 -4.75 -11.26
CA GLY A 69 12.62 -5.18 -11.60
C GLY A 69 13.75 -4.19 -11.33
N GLU A 70 14.56 -4.57 -10.35
CA GLU A 70 16.02 -4.39 -10.29
C GLU A 70 16.62 -3.30 -11.21
N ASN A 71 17.02 -2.19 -10.60
CA ASN A 71 18.37 -1.61 -10.67
C ASN A 71 18.30 -0.06 -10.59
N ALA A 72 18.47 0.48 -9.39
CA ALA A 72 19.14 1.76 -9.20
C ALA A 72 19.92 1.76 -7.86
N PRO A 73 21.08 2.44 -7.79
CA PRO A 73 22.18 2.01 -6.94
C PRO A 73 22.22 2.80 -5.62
N HIS A 74 22.18 2.12 -4.48
CA HIS A 74 22.43 2.75 -3.18
C HIS A 74 23.36 1.92 -2.28
N GLN A 75 24.41 2.58 -1.79
CA GLN A 75 25.06 2.35 -0.48
C GLN A 75 25.56 0.93 -0.09
N GLN A 76 25.77 0.01 -1.03
CA GLN A 76 26.16 -1.37 -0.69
C GLN A 76 27.65 -1.59 -0.35
N LYS A 77 28.53 -0.59 -0.57
CA LYS A 77 30.00 -0.79 -0.52
C LYS A 77 30.62 -0.90 0.88
N GLN A 78 29.89 -0.60 1.96
CA GLN A 78 30.39 -0.83 3.33
C GLN A 78 29.83 -2.11 3.97
N ARG A 79 28.62 -2.57 3.63
CA ARG A 79 27.99 -3.76 4.22
C ARG A 79 28.60 -5.09 3.73
N TRP A 80 28.99 -5.20 2.46
CA TRP A 80 29.59 -6.43 1.91
C TRP A 80 30.95 -6.81 2.54
N LEU A 81 31.75 -5.80 2.94
CA LEU A 81 33.02 -6.01 3.64
C LEU A 81 32.81 -6.67 5.01
N TRP A 82 31.76 -6.28 5.74
CA TRP A 82 31.40 -6.89 7.02
C TRP A 82 30.82 -8.30 6.86
N VAL A 83 30.06 -8.55 5.79
CA VAL A 83 29.54 -9.89 5.45
C VAL A 83 30.69 -10.87 5.16
N LEU A 84 31.74 -10.45 4.44
CA LEU A 84 32.92 -11.28 4.19
C LEU A 84 33.72 -11.58 5.47
N VAL A 85 33.80 -10.62 6.40
CA VAL A 85 34.47 -10.83 7.70
C VAL A 85 33.67 -11.81 8.58
N ILE A 86 32.35 -11.67 8.63
CA ILE A 86 31.46 -12.58 9.39
C ILE A 86 31.52 -13.99 8.80
N ALA A 87 31.47 -14.14 7.47
CA ALA A 87 31.59 -15.43 6.81
C ALA A 87 32.95 -16.12 7.08
N ALA A 88 34.05 -15.36 7.13
CA ALA A 88 35.36 -15.90 7.47
C ALA A 88 35.46 -16.37 8.94
N VAL A 89 34.82 -15.65 9.86
CA VAL A 89 34.75 -16.04 11.29
C VAL A 89 33.89 -17.29 11.49
N LEU A 90 32.74 -17.38 10.80
CA LEU A 90 31.86 -18.56 10.84
C LEU A 90 32.55 -19.79 10.24
N ALA A 91 33.29 -19.64 9.15
CA ALA A 91 34.06 -20.72 8.55
C ALA A 91 35.19 -21.22 9.48
N ALA A 92 35.86 -20.32 10.21
CA ALA A 92 36.87 -20.69 11.18
C ALA A 92 36.29 -21.41 12.42
N LEU A 93 35.09 -21.00 12.88
CA LEU A 93 34.33 -21.68 13.93
C LEU A 93 33.85 -23.07 13.49
N PHE A 94 33.37 -23.20 12.25
CA PHE A 94 32.95 -24.48 11.71
C PHE A 94 34.13 -25.46 11.58
N LEU A 95 35.29 -24.99 11.13
CA LEU A 95 36.51 -25.80 11.05
C LEU A 95 37.03 -26.23 12.44
N SER A 96 36.88 -25.40 13.47
CA SER A 96 37.28 -25.76 14.83
C SER A 96 36.34 -26.81 15.45
N VAL A 97 35.03 -26.72 15.20
CA VAL A 97 34.03 -27.74 15.60
C VAL A 97 34.27 -29.07 14.89
N CYS A 98 34.57 -29.04 13.59
CA CYS A 98 34.93 -30.25 12.84
C CYS A 98 36.22 -30.90 13.36
N LEU A 99 37.22 -30.10 13.75
CA LEU A 99 38.46 -30.58 14.34
C LEU A 99 38.23 -31.23 15.72
N VAL A 100 37.37 -30.62 16.56
CA VAL A 100 36.99 -31.18 17.87
C VAL A 100 36.20 -32.48 17.72
N SER A 101 35.26 -32.53 16.77
CA SER A 101 34.46 -33.72 16.46
C SER A 101 35.32 -34.86 15.90
N TRP A 102 36.32 -34.55 15.07
CA TRP A 102 37.30 -35.53 14.58
C TRP A 102 38.24 -36.04 15.68
N LEU A 103 38.62 -35.18 16.63
CA LEU A 103 39.45 -35.55 17.78
C LEU A 103 38.67 -36.38 18.83
N PHE A 104 37.36 -36.17 18.97
CA PHE A 104 36.49 -36.95 19.86
C PHE A 104 35.94 -38.23 19.22
N GLY A 105 35.86 -38.31 17.89
CA GLY A 105 35.37 -39.48 17.14
C GLY A 105 36.29 -40.71 17.12
N ARG A 106 37.36 -40.73 17.93
CA ARG A 106 38.24 -41.89 18.12
C ARG A 106 38.33 -42.28 19.59
N ALA A 107 37.20 -42.63 20.19
CA ALA A 107 37.19 -43.46 21.38
C ALA A 107 35.88 -44.26 21.46
N LEU A 108 36.04 -45.57 21.69
CA LEU A 108 35.03 -46.57 22.06
C LEU A 108 34.22 -47.19 20.91
N THR A 109 34.85 -48.19 20.29
CA THR A 109 34.25 -49.44 19.80
C THR A 109 33.53 -50.21 20.92
N ASP A 110 32.28 -50.65 20.72
CA ASP A 110 31.90 -52.02 20.33
C ASP A 110 30.35 -52.17 20.21
N PRO A 111 29.81 -53.19 19.50
CA PRO A 111 28.37 -53.36 19.25
C PRO A 111 27.74 -54.53 20.01
N ALA A 112 26.45 -54.40 20.35
CA ALA A 112 25.43 -55.44 20.65
C ALA A 112 24.19 -54.67 21.18
N GLU A 113 22.92 -55.02 20.99
CA GLU A 113 22.23 -56.24 20.58
C GLU A 113 20.78 -55.82 20.22
N ASP A 114 20.15 -56.66 19.41
CA ASP A 114 18.76 -56.64 18.94
C ASP A 114 17.76 -56.88 20.10
N ASP A 115 16.68 -56.10 20.24
CA ASP A 115 15.32 -56.66 20.34
C ASP A 115 14.16 -55.64 20.45
N SER A 116 13.03 -56.07 19.90
CA SER A 116 11.65 -55.69 20.22
C SER A 116 11.06 -54.37 19.68
N SER A 117 10.32 -54.58 18.59
CA SER A 117 9.03 -53.98 18.25
C SER A 117 8.28 -53.23 19.37
N ALA A 118 8.07 -51.93 19.17
CA ALA A 118 6.90 -51.22 19.68
C ALA A 118 6.16 -50.60 18.50
N VAL A 119 5.00 -51.17 18.19
CA VAL A 119 3.99 -50.57 17.33
C VAL A 119 3.52 -49.29 18.03
N THR A 120 3.97 -48.13 17.54
CA THR A 120 3.35 -46.86 17.92
C THR A 120 2.00 -46.79 17.25
N ASN A 121 0.96 -46.85 18.09
CA ASN A 121 -0.40 -46.57 17.71
C ASN A 121 -0.46 -45.22 16.99
N LYS A 122 -0.85 -45.25 15.72
CA LYS A 122 -1.33 -44.09 14.97
C LYS A 122 -2.59 -43.60 15.71
N ALA A 123 -2.44 -42.63 16.60
CA ALA A 123 -3.58 -41.86 17.08
C ALA A 123 -3.98 -40.93 15.94
N THR A 124 -4.93 -41.36 15.12
CA THR A 124 -5.70 -40.44 14.28
C THR A 124 -6.59 -39.63 15.22
N PRO A 125 -6.45 -38.29 15.33
CA PRO A 125 -7.34 -37.49 16.16
C PRO A 125 -8.73 -37.53 15.53
N SER A 126 -9.66 -38.20 16.20
CA SER A 126 -11.06 -38.20 15.82
C SER A 126 -11.66 -36.88 16.33
N ALA A 127 -11.93 -35.96 15.39
CA ALA A 127 -12.49 -34.61 15.54
C ALA A 127 -11.47 -33.49 15.79
N LEU A 128 -10.72 -33.12 14.74
CA LEU A 128 -10.12 -31.79 14.65
C LEU A 128 -11.20 -30.71 14.77
N THR A 129 -10.92 -29.64 15.49
CA THR A 129 -11.77 -28.45 15.49
C THR A 129 -11.77 -27.80 14.10
N GLU A 130 -12.83 -27.08 13.73
CA GLU A 130 -12.89 -26.31 12.47
C GLU A 130 -11.82 -25.21 12.42
N PHE A 131 -11.29 -24.81 13.58
CA PHE A 131 -10.35 -23.72 13.77
C PHE A 131 -8.91 -24.24 13.95
N ALA A 132 -8.49 -25.05 12.99
CA ALA A 132 -7.15 -25.59 12.88
C ALA A 132 -6.57 -25.36 11.49
N LEU A 133 -5.25 -25.17 11.39
CA LEU A 133 -4.52 -25.29 10.14
C LEU A 133 -3.75 -26.60 10.12
N LEU A 134 -3.87 -27.33 9.00
CA LEU A 134 -3.18 -28.59 8.75
C LEU A 134 -2.09 -28.38 7.69
N TRP A 135 -0.95 -29.05 7.86
CA TRP A 135 0.13 -29.10 6.87
C TRP A 135 0.92 -30.40 6.98
N THR A 136 1.89 -30.59 6.10
CA THR A 136 2.82 -31.72 6.16
C THR A 136 4.18 -31.23 6.64
N ASP A 137 4.73 -31.86 7.68
CA ASP A 137 6.05 -31.52 8.24
C ASP A 137 7.22 -31.95 7.33
N SER A 138 8.46 -31.57 7.68
CA SER A 138 9.65 -31.92 6.88
C SER A 138 9.91 -33.43 6.79
N SER A 139 9.31 -34.20 7.70
CA SER A 139 9.39 -35.66 7.77
C SER A 139 8.28 -36.36 6.98
N GLY A 140 7.36 -35.60 6.37
CA GLY A 140 6.25 -36.13 5.58
C GLY A 140 5.03 -36.56 6.40
N ASN A 141 4.95 -36.19 7.69
CA ASN A 141 3.80 -36.47 8.53
C ASN A 141 2.78 -35.33 8.48
N GLU A 142 1.50 -35.69 8.45
CA GLU A 142 0.41 -34.72 8.63
C GLU A 142 0.44 -34.19 10.07
N THR A 143 0.42 -32.88 10.20
CA THR A 143 0.43 -32.14 11.45
C THR A 143 -0.59 -31.01 11.40
N PHE A 144 -0.93 -30.44 12.55
CA PHE A 144 -1.87 -29.35 12.66
C PHE A 144 -1.58 -28.47 13.88
N LEU A 145 -2.14 -27.26 13.87
CA LEU A 145 -2.20 -26.35 15.02
C LEU A 145 -3.61 -25.77 15.08
N GLU A 146 -4.19 -25.74 16.27
CA GLU A 146 -5.56 -25.26 16.49
C GLU A 146 -5.62 -24.12 17.49
N LEU A 147 -6.68 -23.31 17.42
CA LEU A 147 -6.96 -22.32 18.44
C LEU A 147 -7.30 -22.99 19.79
N GLY A 148 -6.92 -22.32 20.88
CA GLY A 148 -7.17 -22.75 22.25
C GLY A 148 -5.93 -23.28 22.97
N ILE A 149 -6.16 -23.88 24.14
CA ILE A 149 -5.12 -24.37 25.05
C ILE A 149 -4.33 -25.50 24.37
N GLN A 150 -3.00 -25.37 24.37
CA GLN A 150 -2.10 -26.34 23.77
C GLN A 150 -1.52 -27.31 24.81
N GLU A 151 -1.18 -28.52 24.35
CA GLU A 151 -0.38 -29.46 25.15
C GLU A 151 1.09 -29.03 25.13
N GLY A 152 1.54 -28.42 26.24
CA GLY A 152 2.90 -27.93 26.39
C GLY A 152 3.07 -26.49 25.92
N PHE A 153 4.33 -26.05 25.85
CA PHE A 153 4.69 -24.68 25.49
C PHE A 153 5.19 -24.63 24.05
N PHE A 154 5.22 -23.42 23.47
CA PHE A 154 5.80 -23.15 22.17
C PHE A 154 7.15 -23.88 22.00
N PRO A 155 7.35 -24.64 20.91
CA PRO A 155 6.58 -24.67 19.66
C PRO A 155 5.41 -25.69 19.63
N PHE A 156 4.82 -26.04 20.77
CA PHE A 156 3.64 -26.92 20.89
C PHE A 156 3.86 -28.33 20.33
N GLY A 157 5.09 -28.82 20.45
CA GLY A 157 5.51 -30.10 19.87
C GLY A 157 5.52 -30.13 18.34
N ARG A 158 5.51 -28.96 17.69
CA ARG A 158 5.56 -28.78 16.23
C ARG A 158 6.94 -28.33 15.78
N GLU A 159 7.23 -28.57 14.50
CA GLU A 159 8.43 -28.07 13.81
C GLU A 159 8.18 -26.60 13.41
N LEU A 160 8.15 -25.72 14.42
CA LEU A 160 8.05 -24.27 14.26
C LEU A 160 9.33 -23.63 14.78
N GLU A 161 9.91 -22.75 13.97
CA GLU A 161 11.09 -21.97 14.34
C GLU A 161 10.80 -20.49 14.12
N LEU A 162 11.24 -19.67 15.07
CA LEU A 162 11.11 -18.22 14.99
C LEU A 162 12.04 -17.67 13.91
N THR A 163 11.48 -16.93 12.96
CA THR A 163 12.24 -16.17 11.95
C THR A 163 12.73 -14.84 12.49
N GLU A 164 11.97 -14.26 13.41
CA GLU A 164 12.28 -13.03 14.14
C GLU A 164 12.13 -13.25 15.66
N PRO A 165 12.82 -12.46 16.51
CA PRO A 165 12.66 -12.56 17.96
C PRO A 165 11.20 -12.41 18.37
N GLU A 166 10.72 -13.33 19.20
CA GLU A 166 9.36 -13.28 19.74
C GLU A 166 9.10 -11.96 20.47
N GLN A 167 7.96 -11.32 20.13
CA GLN A 167 7.50 -10.12 20.83
C GLN A 167 6.63 -10.52 22.01
N ILE A 168 6.98 -10.05 23.20
CA ILE A 168 6.23 -10.31 24.44
C ILE A 168 5.62 -9.00 24.92
N LEU A 169 4.30 -9.00 25.13
CA LEU A 169 3.50 -7.86 25.56
C LEU A 169 2.76 -8.20 26.85
N ASP A 170 2.72 -7.25 27.78
CA ASP A 170 1.87 -7.36 28.97
C ASP A 170 0.39 -7.30 28.58
N THR A 171 -0.46 -7.96 29.36
CA THR A 171 -1.92 -7.89 29.20
C THR A 171 -2.58 -7.31 30.45
N ASP A 172 -3.83 -6.88 30.33
CA ASP A 172 -4.63 -6.44 31.48
C ASP A 172 -5.04 -7.61 32.40
N TYR A 173 -4.82 -8.85 31.97
CA TYR A 173 -5.10 -10.06 32.74
C TYR A 173 -3.91 -10.41 33.64
N LEU A 174 -4.20 -10.63 34.92
CA LEU A 174 -3.18 -10.98 35.91
C LEU A 174 -2.43 -12.26 35.47
N LEU A 175 -1.09 -12.23 35.58
CA LEU A 175 -0.19 -13.33 35.23
C LEU A 175 -0.29 -13.81 33.77
N THR A 176 -0.87 -13.00 32.87
CA THR A 176 -1.02 -13.36 31.46
C THR A 176 -0.17 -12.43 30.60
N THR A 177 0.57 -13.02 29.67
CA THR A 177 1.37 -12.29 28.68
C THR A 177 0.97 -12.72 27.28
N LEU A 178 0.96 -11.76 26.34
CA LEU A 178 0.70 -12.01 24.93
C LEU A 178 2.04 -12.18 24.21
N HIS A 179 2.20 -13.31 23.54
CA HIS A 179 3.35 -13.63 22.73
C HIS A 179 2.97 -13.58 21.25
N ARG A 180 3.77 -12.90 20.44
CA ARG A 180 3.67 -12.91 18.98
C ARG A 180 4.88 -13.59 18.37
N ALA A 181 4.63 -14.67 17.66
CA ALA A 181 5.64 -15.52 17.05
C ALA A 181 5.51 -15.50 15.52
N ASP A 182 6.54 -14.96 14.86
CA ASP A 182 6.72 -15.08 13.41
C ASP A 182 7.52 -16.36 13.12
N CYS A 183 6.87 -17.32 12.46
CA CYS A 183 7.45 -18.60 12.08
C CYS A 183 7.67 -18.68 10.55
N GLY A 184 7.75 -17.53 9.87
CA GLY A 184 7.86 -17.40 8.42
C GLY A 184 6.53 -17.66 7.72
N ASP A 185 6.20 -18.94 7.55
CA ASP A 185 5.00 -19.36 6.80
C ASP A 185 3.71 -19.25 7.64
N LEU A 186 3.85 -19.28 8.96
CA LEU A 186 2.78 -19.08 9.94
C LEU A 186 3.14 -17.92 10.88
N HIS A 187 2.13 -17.12 11.24
CA HIS A 187 2.25 -16.14 12.33
C HIS A 187 1.23 -16.50 13.41
N LEU A 188 1.66 -16.43 14.67
CA LEU A 188 0.89 -16.88 15.82
C LEU A 188 0.83 -15.79 16.89
N ASP A 189 -0.36 -15.57 17.43
CA ASP A 189 -0.52 -14.90 18.72
C ASP A 189 -1.00 -15.95 19.73
N TYR A 190 -0.32 -16.03 20.87
CA TYR A 190 -0.69 -16.95 21.94
C TYR A 190 -0.51 -16.31 23.31
N LEU A 191 -1.35 -16.69 24.25
CA LEU A 191 -1.31 -16.24 25.64
C LEU A 191 -0.51 -17.24 26.46
N ARG A 192 0.48 -16.77 27.21
CA ARG A 192 1.08 -17.51 28.31
C ARG A 192 0.38 -17.12 29.61
N ILE A 193 -0.32 -18.08 30.19
CA ILE A 193 -1.12 -17.93 31.41
C ILE A 193 -0.34 -18.56 32.55
N GLY A 194 0.24 -17.69 33.39
CA GLY A 194 0.90 -18.08 34.62
C GLY A 194 -0.10 -18.42 35.72
N TYR A 195 0.42 -18.85 36.87
CA TYR A 195 -0.39 -19.13 38.05
C TYR A 195 0.25 -18.52 39.30
N ASP A 196 -0.57 -18.19 40.29
CA ASP A 196 -0.09 -17.73 41.59
C ASP A 196 0.02 -18.94 42.52
N PRO A 197 1.24 -19.38 42.88
CA PRO A 197 1.43 -20.53 43.76
C PRO A 197 0.89 -20.31 45.18
N GLU A 198 0.61 -19.08 45.60
CA GLU A 198 -0.01 -18.79 46.90
C GLU A 198 -1.55 -18.92 46.85
N ILE A 199 -2.16 -18.77 45.68
CA ILE A 199 -3.62 -18.81 45.49
C ILE A 199 -4.06 -20.21 45.04
N ASP A 200 -3.39 -20.79 44.05
CA ASP A 200 -3.68 -22.12 43.51
C ASP A 200 -2.38 -22.84 43.09
N PRO A 201 -1.71 -23.52 44.03
CA PRO A 201 -0.43 -24.18 43.76
C PRO A 201 -0.52 -25.40 42.83
N GLU A 202 -1.73 -25.88 42.52
CA GLU A 202 -1.93 -27.05 41.64
C GLU A 202 -2.26 -26.66 40.19
N SER A 203 -2.49 -25.37 39.90
CA SER A 203 -2.76 -24.91 38.54
C SER A 203 -1.46 -24.85 37.72
N PRO A 204 -1.33 -25.61 36.61
CA PRO A 204 -0.14 -25.53 35.77
C PRO A 204 -0.14 -24.24 34.94
N GLU A 205 1.05 -23.74 34.59
CA GLU A 205 1.20 -22.77 33.51
C GLU A 205 0.67 -23.37 32.20
N GLN A 206 -0.02 -22.56 31.42
CA GLN A 206 -0.64 -22.99 30.16
C GLN A 206 -0.38 -21.96 29.07
N GLU A 207 -0.31 -22.44 27.83
CA GLU A 207 -0.32 -21.58 26.66
C GLU A 207 -1.56 -21.84 25.81
N SER A 208 -2.21 -20.77 25.37
CA SER A 208 -3.40 -20.83 24.52
C SER A 208 -3.15 -20.05 23.25
N VAL A 209 -3.22 -20.71 22.10
CA VAL A 209 -3.11 -20.06 20.80
C VAL A 209 -4.42 -19.33 20.52
N ILE A 210 -4.35 -18.02 20.30
CA ILE A 210 -5.52 -17.17 20.08
C ILE A 210 -5.60 -16.65 18.65
N LYS A 211 -4.50 -16.69 17.90
CA LYS A 211 -4.48 -16.33 16.48
C LYS A 211 -3.50 -17.20 15.72
N ILE A 212 -3.91 -17.63 14.52
CA ILE A 212 -3.05 -18.30 13.55
C ILE A 212 -3.32 -17.66 12.20
N THR A 213 -2.29 -17.13 11.54
CA THR A 213 -2.44 -16.59 10.19
C THR A 213 -1.42 -17.15 9.22
N THR A 214 -1.80 -17.20 7.95
CA THR A 214 -0.91 -17.57 6.85
C THR A 214 -1.32 -16.90 5.55
N ILE A 215 -0.33 -16.57 4.72
CA ILE A 215 -0.50 -15.99 3.39
C ILE A 215 0.21 -16.83 2.32
N VAL A 216 0.67 -18.03 2.68
CA VAL A 216 1.38 -18.95 1.78
C VAL A 216 0.59 -20.24 1.57
N PRO A 217 0.71 -20.89 0.40
CA PRO A 217 0.10 -22.19 0.16
C PRO A 217 0.80 -23.29 0.98
N GLY A 218 0.13 -24.43 1.17
CA GLY A 218 0.67 -25.58 1.91
C GLY A 218 0.00 -25.82 3.27
N TYR A 219 -0.78 -24.85 3.75
CA TYR A 219 -1.62 -24.93 4.94
C TYR A 219 -3.09 -24.96 4.53
N THR A 220 -3.85 -25.89 5.08
CA THR A 220 -5.26 -26.11 4.74
C THR A 220 -6.14 -26.05 5.98
N THR A 221 -7.34 -25.48 5.86
CA THR A 221 -8.41 -25.68 6.84
C THR A 221 -8.87 -27.14 6.84
N PRO A 222 -9.63 -27.61 7.85
CA PRO A 222 -10.15 -28.98 7.90
C PRO A 222 -11.09 -29.32 6.73
N ARG A 223 -11.65 -28.29 6.07
CA ARG A 223 -12.46 -28.43 4.84
C ARG A 223 -11.65 -28.32 3.55
N GLY A 224 -10.33 -28.29 3.64
CA GLY A 224 -9.42 -28.33 2.49
C GLY A 224 -9.21 -26.99 1.80
N ILE A 225 -9.54 -25.87 2.43
CA ILE A 225 -9.26 -24.54 1.87
C ILE A 225 -7.84 -24.12 2.22
N SER A 226 -7.03 -23.80 1.21
CA SER A 226 -5.71 -23.19 1.34
C SER A 226 -5.64 -21.84 0.62
N VAL A 227 -4.58 -21.08 0.89
CA VAL A 227 -4.16 -19.99 0.00
C VAL A 227 -4.04 -20.52 -1.43
N GLY A 228 -4.60 -19.79 -2.39
CA GLY A 228 -4.75 -20.18 -3.80
C GLY A 228 -6.06 -20.92 -4.14
N SER A 229 -6.89 -21.28 -3.16
CA SER A 229 -8.21 -21.88 -3.42
C SER A 229 -9.15 -20.89 -4.09
N SER A 230 -10.05 -21.35 -4.95
CA SER A 230 -10.99 -20.45 -5.65
C SER A 230 -12.19 -20.10 -4.78
N LYS A 231 -12.90 -19.00 -5.12
CA LYS A 231 -14.23 -18.69 -4.55
C LYS A 231 -15.17 -19.91 -4.61
N ALA A 232 -15.15 -20.67 -5.71
CA ALA A 232 -16.02 -21.84 -5.86
C ALA A 232 -15.69 -22.94 -4.84
N ASP A 233 -14.40 -23.17 -4.54
CA ASP A 233 -13.96 -24.13 -3.52
C ASP A 233 -14.42 -23.68 -2.13
N VAL A 234 -14.24 -22.39 -1.81
CA VAL A 234 -14.67 -21.79 -0.54
C VAL A 234 -16.17 -21.93 -0.33
N ILE A 235 -16.98 -21.57 -1.32
CA ILE A 235 -18.44 -21.71 -1.26
C ILE A 235 -18.86 -23.19 -1.19
N ALA A 236 -18.17 -24.10 -1.90
CA ALA A 236 -18.46 -25.53 -1.81
C ALA A 236 -18.16 -26.11 -0.41
N ALA A 237 -17.13 -25.59 0.27
CA ALA A 237 -16.73 -26.04 1.60
C ALA A 237 -17.63 -25.51 2.72
N TYR A 238 -18.01 -24.23 2.67
CA TYR A 238 -18.71 -23.58 3.78
C TYR A 238 -20.15 -23.16 3.47
N GLY A 239 -20.50 -22.98 2.20
CA GLY A 239 -21.83 -22.57 1.76
C GLY A 239 -22.29 -21.24 2.36
N ASP A 240 -23.60 -21.14 2.57
CA ASP A 240 -24.25 -19.92 3.07
C ASP A 240 -24.03 -19.68 4.58
N ALA A 241 -23.25 -20.52 5.26
CA ALA A 241 -22.81 -20.27 6.63
C ALA A 241 -21.71 -19.19 6.72
N LEU A 242 -21.10 -18.85 5.59
CA LEU A 242 -20.17 -17.73 5.50
C LEU A 242 -20.90 -16.38 5.55
N VAL A 243 -20.19 -15.38 6.05
CA VAL A 243 -20.58 -13.98 5.97
C VAL A 243 -19.63 -13.28 5.01
N TYR A 244 -20.17 -12.57 4.03
CA TYR A 244 -19.39 -11.72 3.14
C TYR A 244 -19.06 -10.41 3.83
N CYS A 245 -17.78 -10.09 3.93
CA CYS A 245 -17.28 -8.88 4.56
C CYS A 245 -16.61 -7.99 3.50
N LEU A 246 -16.94 -6.69 3.53
CA LEU A 246 -16.22 -5.70 2.74
C LEU A 246 -14.74 -5.67 3.14
N LYS A 247 -13.92 -5.24 2.20
CA LYS A 247 -12.48 -5.03 2.35
C LYS A 247 -12.13 -4.26 3.61
N GLU A 248 -11.10 -4.72 4.34
CA GLU A 248 -10.54 -3.99 5.49
C GLU A 248 -9.69 -2.81 5.01
N GLU A 249 -9.76 -1.67 5.70
CA GLU A 249 -8.97 -0.47 5.37
C GLU A 249 -7.68 -0.41 6.22
N GLU A 250 -7.78 -0.64 7.51
CA GLU A 250 -6.66 -0.50 8.45
C GLU A 250 -6.00 -1.86 8.76
N ALA A 251 -4.67 -1.93 8.64
CA ALA A 251 -3.82 -3.06 9.00
C ALA A 251 -4.33 -4.46 8.55
N PRO A 252 -4.66 -4.66 7.26
CA PRO A 252 -5.13 -5.95 6.75
C PRO A 252 -4.03 -7.01 6.85
N LEU A 253 -4.40 -8.28 7.05
CA LEU A 253 -3.44 -9.40 7.01
C LEU A 253 -2.70 -9.49 5.66
N VAL A 254 -3.44 -9.32 4.57
CA VAL A 254 -2.94 -9.38 3.19
C VAL A 254 -3.80 -8.48 2.33
N ARG A 255 -3.23 -7.91 1.26
CA ARG A 255 -4.02 -7.18 0.26
C ARG A 255 -5.13 -8.06 -0.31
N HIS A 256 -6.36 -7.56 -0.28
CA HIS A 256 -7.57 -8.30 -0.67
C HIS A 256 -8.69 -7.37 -1.16
N ASP A 257 -9.63 -7.93 -1.91
CA ASP A 257 -10.79 -7.23 -2.47
C ASP A 257 -12.00 -7.30 -1.53
N TYR A 258 -12.11 -8.38 -0.77
CA TYR A 258 -13.11 -8.67 0.26
C TYR A 258 -12.65 -9.88 1.07
N TYR A 259 -13.37 -10.28 2.10
CA TYR A 259 -13.10 -11.53 2.80
C TYR A 259 -14.38 -12.23 3.23
N TYR A 260 -14.29 -13.54 3.43
CA TYR A 260 -15.36 -14.32 4.05
C TYR A 260 -15.02 -14.61 5.50
N ALA A 261 -15.99 -14.45 6.39
CA ALA A 261 -15.88 -14.88 7.77
C ALA A 261 -16.79 -16.09 8.03
N TYR A 262 -16.28 -17.06 8.78
CA TYR A 262 -17.03 -18.19 9.30
C TYR A 262 -17.03 -18.14 10.83
N GLN A 263 -18.22 -17.96 11.41
CA GLN A 263 -18.45 -17.97 12.85
C GLN A 263 -19.89 -18.43 13.08
N THR A 264 -20.12 -19.36 14.02
CA THR A 264 -21.47 -19.82 14.39
C THR A 264 -21.65 -19.72 15.90
N PRO A 265 -22.88 -19.75 16.42
CA PRO A 265 -23.11 -19.74 17.87
C PRO A 265 -22.37 -20.87 18.61
N GLU A 266 -22.12 -22.00 17.96
CA GLU A 266 -21.40 -23.15 18.49
C GLU A 266 -19.87 -22.97 18.51
N THR A 267 -19.34 -21.91 17.89
CA THR A 267 -17.89 -21.63 17.84
C THR A 267 -17.42 -20.78 19.02
N PHE A 268 -18.34 -20.29 19.85
CA PHE A 268 -18.05 -19.56 21.10
C PHE A 268 -17.06 -18.40 20.97
N GLY A 269 -17.02 -17.72 19.82
CA GLY A 269 -16.09 -16.61 19.56
C GLY A 269 -14.96 -16.96 18.60
N LEU A 270 -14.66 -18.25 18.39
CA LEU A 270 -13.68 -18.66 17.39
C LEU A 270 -14.17 -18.34 15.97
N SER A 271 -13.28 -17.82 15.15
CA SER A 271 -13.58 -17.36 13.79
C SER A 271 -12.52 -17.80 12.79
N LEU A 272 -12.96 -17.94 11.53
CA LEU A 272 -12.11 -18.18 10.38
C LEU A 272 -12.38 -17.07 9.36
N CYS A 273 -11.35 -16.34 8.98
CA CYS A 273 -11.37 -15.35 7.90
C CYS A 273 -10.59 -15.85 6.69
N LEU A 274 -11.21 -15.76 5.51
CA LEU A 274 -10.64 -16.13 4.22
C LEU A 274 -10.58 -14.87 3.35
N TYR A 275 -9.39 -14.28 3.25
CA TYR A 275 -9.15 -13.06 2.49
C TYR A 275 -9.07 -13.37 1.00
N MET A 276 -9.88 -12.69 0.19
CA MET A 276 -10.05 -12.99 -1.24
C MET A 276 -9.41 -11.89 -2.10
N ARG A 277 -8.56 -12.27 -3.05
CA ARG A 277 -7.99 -11.37 -4.06
C ARG A 277 -8.04 -12.03 -5.43
N ASP A 278 -8.53 -11.32 -6.44
CA ASP A 278 -8.66 -11.83 -7.82
C ASP A 278 -9.44 -13.16 -7.90
N GLY A 279 -10.42 -13.35 -7.01
CA GLY A 279 -11.25 -14.57 -6.91
C GLY A 279 -10.56 -15.77 -6.26
N LEU A 280 -9.37 -15.60 -5.70
CA LEU A 280 -8.59 -16.64 -5.00
C LEU A 280 -8.38 -16.26 -3.53
N VAL A 281 -8.22 -17.26 -2.66
CA VAL A 281 -7.80 -17.05 -1.26
C VAL A 281 -6.37 -16.52 -1.26
N ALA A 282 -6.17 -15.31 -0.76
CA ALA A 282 -4.87 -14.65 -0.61
C ALA A 282 -4.28 -14.83 0.80
N GLY A 283 -5.12 -15.06 1.81
CA GLY A 283 -4.71 -15.25 3.18
C GLY A 283 -5.79 -15.90 4.02
N ILE A 284 -5.37 -16.53 5.10
CA ILE A 284 -6.24 -17.22 6.06
C ILE A 284 -5.89 -16.74 7.45
N ALA A 285 -6.90 -16.38 8.24
CA ALA A 285 -6.76 -16.10 9.65
C ALA A 285 -7.74 -16.96 10.45
N LEU A 286 -7.25 -17.58 11.50
CA LEU A 286 -8.04 -18.17 12.58
C LEU A 286 -7.85 -17.27 13.80
N GLU A 287 -8.93 -16.82 14.41
CA GLU A 287 -8.85 -15.89 15.54
C GLU A 287 -9.92 -16.16 16.60
N ASP A 288 -9.49 -16.11 17.86
CA ASP A 288 -10.36 -16.11 19.03
C ASP A 288 -10.88 -14.70 19.31
N MET A 289 -12.14 -14.44 18.97
CA MET A 289 -12.81 -13.15 19.14
C MET A 289 -13.49 -13.04 20.52
N ALA A 290 -12.87 -13.55 21.59
CA ALA A 290 -13.45 -13.66 22.93
C ALA A 290 -14.08 -12.34 23.44
N GLU A 291 -13.52 -11.18 23.10
CA GLU A 291 -14.05 -9.86 23.49
C GLU A 291 -15.39 -9.52 22.82
N PHE A 292 -15.61 -10.01 21.60
CA PHE A 292 -16.80 -9.74 20.78
C PHE A 292 -17.77 -10.94 20.74
N GLY A 293 -17.33 -12.11 21.19
CA GLY A 293 -18.10 -13.35 21.17
C GLY A 293 -18.52 -13.78 19.76
N CYS A 294 -19.66 -14.47 19.66
CA CYS A 294 -20.22 -14.94 18.39
C CYS A 294 -20.87 -13.84 17.52
N GLU A 295 -20.77 -12.57 17.93
CA GLU A 295 -21.33 -11.43 17.21
C GLU A 295 -20.29 -10.70 16.34
N ALA A 296 -19.01 -11.10 16.46
CA ALA A 296 -17.87 -10.47 15.79
C ALA A 296 -18.03 -10.40 14.26
N PHE A 297 -18.74 -11.35 13.65
CA PHE A 297 -18.99 -11.38 12.20
C PHE A 297 -20.46 -11.48 11.81
N LEU A 298 -21.42 -11.17 12.69
CA LEU A 298 -22.83 -11.15 12.30
C LEU A 298 -23.10 -10.12 11.19
N PRO A 299 -23.95 -10.44 10.18
CA PRO A 299 -24.34 -9.48 9.16
C PRO A 299 -24.95 -8.22 9.77
N ASN A 300 -24.48 -7.05 9.32
CA ASN A 300 -24.97 -5.75 9.74
C ASN A 300 -25.57 -4.94 8.59
N ASN A 301 -25.54 -5.46 7.37
CA ASN A 301 -26.02 -4.84 6.13
C ASN A 301 -25.37 -3.49 5.80
N VAL A 302 -24.23 -3.17 6.41
CA VAL A 302 -23.41 -1.99 6.09
C VAL A 302 -22.08 -2.46 5.50
N ALA A 303 -21.35 -3.29 6.24
CA ALA A 303 -20.06 -3.84 5.83
C ALA A 303 -20.02 -5.38 5.80
N ARG A 304 -21.02 -6.04 6.40
CA ARG A 304 -21.11 -7.49 6.50
C ARG A 304 -22.49 -7.96 6.05
N PHE A 305 -22.53 -8.91 5.14
CA PHE A 305 -23.72 -9.33 4.41
C PHE A 305 -23.85 -10.86 4.42
N PRO A 306 -25.07 -11.41 4.55
CA PRO A 306 -25.26 -12.84 4.45
C PRO A 306 -25.06 -13.31 3.00
N LEU A 307 -24.84 -14.61 2.84
CA LEU A 307 -24.83 -15.27 1.53
C LEU A 307 -26.16 -15.97 1.28
N ILE A 308 -26.62 -15.92 0.02
CA ILE A 308 -27.77 -16.68 -0.47
C ILE A 308 -27.34 -17.36 -1.77
N ASP A 309 -27.40 -18.69 -1.80
CA ASP A 309 -26.96 -19.50 -2.95
C ASP A 309 -25.50 -19.19 -3.35
N GLY A 310 -24.63 -18.94 -2.36
CA GLY A 310 -23.21 -18.63 -2.56
C GLY A 310 -22.88 -17.20 -3.03
N GLU A 311 -23.87 -16.31 -3.13
CA GLU A 311 -23.68 -14.91 -3.51
C GLU A 311 -24.11 -13.92 -2.41
N PRO A 312 -23.42 -12.77 -2.23
CA PRO A 312 -23.75 -11.82 -1.17
C PRO A 312 -25.13 -11.18 -1.38
N ASP A 313 -25.96 -11.18 -0.34
CA ASP A 313 -27.26 -10.51 -0.37
C ASP A 313 -27.16 -9.06 0.10
N PHE A 314 -27.16 -8.15 -0.88
CA PHE A 314 -27.21 -6.71 -0.64
C PHE A 314 -28.63 -6.12 -0.57
N SER A 315 -29.69 -6.95 -0.54
CA SER A 315 -31.08 -6.48 -0.57
C SER A 315 -31.45 -5.57 0.61
N GLN A 316 -30.80 -5.77 1.75
CA GLN A 316 -30.96 -4.97 2.97
C GLN A 316 -29.86 -3.91 3.14
N ARG A 317 -29.02 -3.67 2.12
CA ARG A 317 -27.88 -2.76 2.22
C ARG A 317 -28.31 -1.38 2.67
N GLN A 318 -27.69 -0.92 3.74
CA GLN A 318 -27.81 0.42 4.28
C GLN A 318 -26.57 1.18 3.85
N GLU A 319 -26.74 2.11 2.92
CA GLU A 319 -25.66 3.05 2.63
C GLU A 319 -25.46 3.95 3.86
N PRO A 320 -24.23 4.13 4.34
CA PRO A 320 -23.95 5.15 5.34
C PRO A 320 -24.46 6.51 4.83
N GLY A 321 -24.95 7.35 5.75
CA GLY A 321 -25.42 8.69 5.40
C GLY A 321 -24.31 9.45 4.68
N ARG A 322 -24.57 9.92 3.45
CA ARG A 322 -23.65 10.80 2.74
C ARG A 322 -23.88 12.22 3.24
N GLU A 323 -22.92 12.74 4.00
CA GLU A 323 -22.82 14.19 4.20
C GLU A 323 -22.40 14.84 2.87
N ASP A 324 -22.89 16.06 2.61
CA ASP A 324 -22.43 16.84 1.47
C ASP A 324 -20.98 17.25 1.75
N ILE A 325 -20.04 16.50 1.17
CA ILE A 325 -18.60 16.72 1.34
C ILE A 325 -18.12 17.81 0.39
N ASP A 326 -17.51 18.87 0.94
CA ASP A 326 -16.89 19.94 0.15
C ASP A 326 -15.56 19.50 -0.49
N ASP A 327 -14.99 20.35 -1.34
CA ASP A 327 -13.77 20.00 -2.08
C ASP A 327 -12.53 19.88 -1.17
N THR A 328 -12.45 20.66 -0.09
CA THR A 328 -11.38 20.55 0.93
C THR A 328 -11.47 19.21 1.66
N GLN A 329 -12.68 18.82 2.06
CA GLN A 329 -12.90 17.53 2.73
C GLN A 329 -12.59 16.35 1.80
N LYS A 330 -12.87 16.45 0.50
CA LYS A 330 -12.47 15.41 -0.47
C LYS A 330 -10.95 15.24 -0.54
N VAL A 331 -10.19 16.34 -0.55
CA VAL A 331 -8.72 16.29 -0.53
C VAL A 331 -8.23 15.65 0.78
N TYR A 332 -8.80 16.03 1.91
CA TYR A 332 -8.44 15.45 3.22
C TYR A 332 -8.75 13.95 3.30
N ILE A 333 -9.94 13.52 2.86
CA ILE A 333 -10.32 12.09 2.85
C ILE A 333 -9.37 11.31 1.94
N ALA A 334 -9.08 11.82 0.74
CA ALA A 334 -8.20 11.17 -0.20
C ALA A 334 -6.77 11.05 0.35
N TRP A 335 -6.24 12.11 0.94
CA TRP A 335 -4.94 12.08 1.60
C TRP A 335 -4.92 11.11 2.78
N ASN A 336 -5.95 11.14 3.64
CA ASN A 336 -6.03 10.24 4.78
C ASN A 336 -6.01 8.78 4.32
N GLN A 337 -6.83 8.41 3.32
CA GLN A 337 -6.81 7.07 2.73
C GLN A 337 -5.42 6.67 2.22
N LEU A 338 -4.68 7.57 1.57
CA LEU A 338 -3.32 7.27 1.10
C LEU A 338 -2.30 7.04 2.22
N VAL A 339 -2.54 7.60 3.40
CA VAL A 339 -1.62 7.53 4.54
C VAL A 339 -1.98 6.40 5.51
N THR A 340 -3.26 6.05 5.61
CA THR A 340 -3.77 5.12 6.63
C THR A 340 -4.26 3.78 6.06
N ASN A 341 -4.64 3.73 4.78
CA ASN A 341 -5.19 2.52 4.17
C ASN A 341 -4.11 1.72 3.41
N ASP A 342 -3.61 0.68 4.06
CA ASP A 342 -2.59 -0.22 3.49
C ASP A 342 -3.16 -1.20 2.44
N ASN A 343 -4.49 -1.27 2.33
CA ASN A 343 -5.17 -2.19 1.45
C ASN A 343 -5.53 -1.58 0.07
N LEU A 344 -5.19 -0.32 -0.21
CA LEU A 344 -5.59 0.31 -1.48
C LEU A 344 -5.08 -0.47 -2.71
N SER A 345 -5.99 -0.67 -3.68
CA SER A 345 -5.64 -1.15 -5.01
C SER A 345 -4.88 -0.08 -5.79
N ALA A 346 -4.24 -0.45 -6.90
CA ALA A 346 -3.51 0.50 -7.75
C ALA A 346 -4.43 1.61 -8.31
N GLU A 347 -5.70 1.29 -8.61
CA GLU A 347 -6.68 2.27 -9.05
C GLU A 347 -7.07 3.23 -7.92
N GLU A 348 -7.35 2.71 -6.73
CA GLU A 348 -7.72 3.55 -5.57
C GLU A 348 -6.55 4.45 -5.15
N LEU A 349 -5.30 3.94 -5.19
CA LEU A 349 -4.10 4.75 -4.98
C LEU A 349 -4.03 5.90 -6.00
N TYR A 350 -4.20 5.59 -7.28
CA TYR A 350 -4.20 6.62 -8.33
C TYR A 350 -5.34 7.63 -8.15
N ALA A 351 -6.56 7.16 -7.89
CA ALA A 351 -7.74 8.00 -7.75
C ALA A 351 -7.62 8.94 -6.55
N ASN A 352 -7.19 8.44 -5.39
CA ASN A 352 -6.96 9.26 -4.20
C ASN A 352 -5.81 10.25 -4.43
N ARG A 353 -4.68 9.80 -5.00
CA ARG A 353 -3.56 10.69 -5.31
C ARG A 353 -3.98 11.80 -6.27
N TRP A 354 -4.70 11.46 -7.33
CA TRP A 354 -5.22 12.43 -8.27
C TRP A 354 -6.21 13.40 -7.61
N ALA A 355 -7.10 12.92 -6.73
CA ALA A 355 -8.03 13.78 -6.00
C ALA A 355 -7.28 14.81 -5.15
N VAL A 356 -6.16 14.42 -4.53
CA VAL A 356 -5.28 15.34 -3.79
C VAL A 356 -4.74 16.43 -4.72
N PHE A 357 -4.00 16.06 -5.78
CA PHE A 357 -3.39 17.05 -6.67
C PHE A 357 -4.43 17.92 -7.40
N ALA A 358 -5.50 17.33 -7.90
CA ALA A 358 -6.54 18.04 -8.63
C ALA A 358 -7.29 19.07 -7.77
N GLY A 359 -7.39 18.84 -6.45
CA GLY A 359 -8.06 19.74 -5.52
C GLY A 359 -7.21 20.90 -5.01
N LEU A 360 -5.89 20.91 -5.23
CA LEU A 360 -4.98 21.93 -4.66
C LEU A 360 -5.36 23.37 -5.03
N SER A 361 -5.94 23.61 -6.21
CA SER A 361 -6.28 24.97 -6.66
C SER A 361 -7.47 25.59 -5.94
N GLU A 362 -8.38 24.77 -5.40
CA GLU A 362 -9.60 25.20 -4.70
C GLU A 362 -9.51 24.92 -3.19
N LEU A 363 -8.36 24.44 -2.72
CA LEU A 363 -8.18 24.03 -1.33
C LEU A 363 -8.23 25.24 -0.40
N ASP A 364 -9.08 25.17 0.63
CA ASP A 364 -8.97 26.04 1.79
C ASP A 364 -8.02 25.37 2.80
N TRP A 365 -6.77 25.82 2.83
CA TRP A 365 -5.73 25.22 3.68
C TRP A 365 -6.02 25.31 5.17
N TRP A 366 -6.70 26.38 5.59
CA TRP A 366 -7.05 26.56 7.00
C TRP A 366 -8.19 25.65 7.41
N ALA A 367 -9.20 25.51 6.56
CA ALA A 367 -10.26 24.52 6.76
C ALA A 367 -9.70 23.09 6.70
N PHE A 368 -8.73 22.82 5.82
CA PHE A 368 -8.04 21.53 5.74
C PHE A 368 -7.32 21.19 7.05
N GLY A 369 -6.57 22.14 7.61
CA GLY A 369 -5.87 21.94 8.88
C GLY A 369 -6.84 21.65 10.04
N ASP A 370 -8.04 22.24 10.02
CA ASP A 370 -9.07 22.03 11.05
C ASP A 370 -9.75 20.63 10.95
N LEU A 371 -9.56 19.88 9.86
CA LEU A 371 -10.05 18.50 9.71
C LEU A 371 -9.15 17.47 10.40
N GLY A 372 -7.89 17.83 10.68
CA GLY A 372 -6.93 16.96 11.34
C GLY A 372 -7.19 16.74 12.82
N THR A 373 -6.62 15.67 13.38
CA THR A 373 -6.70 15.36 14.82
C THR A 373 -5.50 15.89 15.62
N THR A 374 -4.62 16.67 15.01
CA THR A 374 -3.43 17.25 15.66
C THR A 374 -3.83 18.36 16.65
N GLU A 375 -2.94 18.68 17.61
CA GLU A 375 -3.21 19.74 18.59
C GLU A 375 -3.31 21.13 17.93
N HIS A 376 -2.51 21.37 16.89
CA HIS A 376 -2.55 22.60 16.10
C HIS A 376 -2.86 22.27 14.64
N ARG A 377 -3.73 23.08 14.01
CA ARG A 377 -4.09 22.95 12.58
C ARG A 377 -2.87 22.97 11.66
N ASP A 378 -1.87 23.76 12.05
CA ASP A 378 -0.62 23.95 11.29
C ASP A 378 0.17 22.64 11.18
N ASP A 379 0.09 21.75 12.18
CA ASP A 379 0.78 20.45 12.16
C ASP A 379 0.17 19.53 11.09
N THR A 380 -1.16 19.56 10.93
CA THR A 380 -1.85 18.80 9.87
C THR A 380 -1.47 19.33 8.49
N ILE A 381 -1.44 20.65 8.33
CA ILE A 381 -1.02 21.30 7.07
C ILE A 381 0.44 20.94 6.75
N ALA A 382 1.34 21.01 7.74
CA ALA A 382 2.75 20.70 7.57
C ALA A 382 2.99 19.23 7.20
N ALA A 383 2.25 18.30 7.84
CA ALA A 383 2.29 16.88 7.49
C ALA A 383 1.82 16.64 6.05
N PHE A 384 0.75 17.33 5.61
CA PHE A 384 0.25 17.22 4.26
C PHE A 384 1.22 17.79 3.21
N LEU A 385 1.81 18.96 3.47
CA LEU A 385 2.85 19.55 2.61
C LEU A 385 4.08 18.62 2.50
N THR A 386 4.52 18.04 3.62
CA THR A 386 5.63 17.08 3.66
C THR A 386 5.28 15.85 2.82
N TRP A 387 4.08 15.30 2.99
CA TRP A 387 3.62 14.17 2.21
C TRP A 387 3.61 14.48 0.71
N ILE A 388 3.10 15.65 0.29
CA ILE A 388 3.14 16.09 -1.13
C ILE A 388 4.59 16.16 -1.61
N HIS A 389 5.50 16.73 -0.84
CA HIS A 389 6.91 16.84 -1.20
C HIS A 389 7.56 15.45 -1.43
N GLU A 390 7.22 14.47 -0.61
CA GLU A 390 7.70 13.09 -0.69
C GLU A 390 7.08 12.30 -1.86
N GLN A 391 6.10 12.86 -2.57
CA GLN A 391 5.43 12.20 -3.69
C GLN A 391 6.22 12.25 -5.01
N ALA A 392 7.39 12.90 -5.05
CA ALA A 392 8.26 12.92 -6.22
C ALA A 392 8.76 11.51 -6.60
N PRO A 393 8.92 11.17 -7.90
CA PRO A 393 8.80 12.08 -9.05
C PRO A 393 7.36 12.44 -9.41
N TYR A 394 7.14 13.70 -9.82
CA TYR A 394 5.84 14.20 -10.27
C TYR A 394 5.64 13.99 -11.78
N SER A 395 4.45 13.55 -12.17
CA SER A 395 4.04 13.56 -13.59
C SER A 395 3.83 14.99 -14.11
N ASP A 396 3.91 15.19 -15.44
CA ASP A 396 3.63 16.49 -16.08
C ASP A 396 2.29 17.09 -15.62
N ALA A 397 1.27 16.24 -15.40
CA ALA A 397 -0.05 16.67 -14.95
C ALA A 397 -0.04 17.12 -13.48
N GLU A 398 0.69 16.42 -12.61
CA GLU A 398 0.83 16.79 -11.19
C GLU A 398 1.65 18.07 -11.03
N ILE A 399 2.70 18.27 -11.83
CA ILE A 399 3.45 19.53 -11.87
C ILE A 399 2.50 20.69 -12.20
N PHE A 400 1.67 20.54 -13.23
CA PHE A 400 0.67 21.56 -13.56
C PHE A 400 -0.34 21.77 -12.41
N ARG A 401 -0.78 20.71 -11.74
CA ARG A 401 -1.69 20.84 -10.57
C ARG A 401 -1.05 21.55 -9.38
N LEU A 402 0.23 21.29 -9.10
CA LEU A 402 1.01 22.03 -8.09
C LEU A 402 1.10 23.51 -8.48
N GLN A 403 1.40 23.82 -9.74
CA GLN A 403 1.40 25.20 -10.23
C GLN A 403 0.04 25.88 -10.04
N MET A 404 -1.06 25.19 -10.31
CA MET A 404 -2.40 25.75 -10.10
C MET A 404 -2.79 25.90 -8.62
N GLY A 405 -2.09 25.24 -7.70
CA GLY A 405 -2.32 25.39 -6.27
C GLY A 405 -2.05 26.79 -5.73
N VAL A 406 -1.30 27.64 -6.45
CA VAL A 406 -1.13 29.06 -6.09
C VAL A 406 -2.44 29.85 -6.07
N LYS A 407 -3.51 29.32 -6.68
CA LYS A 407 -4.86 29.91 -6.66
C LYS A 407 -5.60 29.72 -5.34
N SER A 408 -5.11 28.83 -4.49
CA SER A 408 -5.67 28.59 -3.16
C SER A 408 -5.40 29.78 -2.22
N ASN A 409 -5.91 29.72 -0.99
CA ASN A 409 -5.77 30.79 0.00
C ASN A 409 -4.41 30.84 0.71
N LEU A 410 -3.30 30.65 -0.02
CA LEU A 410 -1.94 30.69 0.52
C LEU A 410 -1.62 32.05 1.15
N ASP A 411 -1.12 32.07 2.38
CA ASP A 411 -0.65 33.27 3.05
C ASP A 411 0.49 33.02 4.06
N GLY A 412 1.32 34.04 4.28
CA GLY A 412 2.41 33.99 5.27
C GLY A 412 3.34 32.78 5.10
N TRP A 413 3.52 32.01 6.19
CA TRP A 413 4.41 30.85 6.22
C TRP A 413 3.96 29.72 5.29
N LEU A 414 2.67 29.63 4.99
CA LEU A 414 2.12 28.62 4.09
C LEU A 414 2.55 28.90 2.65
N ALA A 415 2.55 30.17 2.24
CA ALA A 415 3.08 30.57 0.92
C ALA A 415 4.58 30.26 0.80
N ASP A 416 5.37 30.52 1.85
CA ASP A 416 6.79 30.17 1.91
C ASP A 416 6.99 28.65 1.79
N SER A 417 6.18 27.84 2.48
CA SER A 417 6.27 26.38 2.43
C SER A 417 5.83 25.81 1.08
N TYR A 418 4.81 26.40 0.47
CA TYR A 418 4.32 26.00 -0.86
C TYR A 418 5.32 26.33 -1.96
N ALA A 419 6.09 27.42 -1.82
CA ALA A 419 7.19 27.74 -2.73
C ALA A 419 8.22 26.61 -2.84
N GLY A 420 8.49 25.91 -1.72
CA GLY A 420 9.34 24.71 -1.69
C GLY A 420 8.80 23.52 -2.49
N LEU A 421 7.48 23.38 -2.64
CA LEU A 421 6.89 22.36 -3.52
C LEU A 421 7.11 22.71 -5.00
N LEU A 422 6.98 23.99 -5.35
CA LEU A 422 7.18 24.46 -6.71
C LEU A 422 8.66 24.38 -7.15
N SER A 423 9.59 24.77 -6.29
CA SER A 423 11.03 24.65 -6.58
C SER A 423 11.46 23.19 -6.69
N ALA A 424 10.94 22.30 -5.83
CA ALA A 424 11.18 20.86 -5.94
C ALA A 424 10.70 20.30 -7.29
N ALA A 425 9.49 20.65 -7.72
CA ALA A 425 8.96 20.24 -9.03
C ALA A 425 9.80 20.81 -10.20
N LEU A 426 10.28 22.06 -10.08
CA LEU A 426 11.19 22.65 -11.06
C LEU A 426 12.50 21.87 -11.16
N PHE A 427 13.15 21.58 -10.03
CA PHE A 427 14.45 20.91 -10.00
C PHE A 427 14.37 19.47 -10.51
N GLU A 428 13.26 18.79 -10.23
CA GLU A 428 13.04 17.43 -10.70
C GLU A 428 12.84 17.36 -12.22
N ASN A 429 11.97 18.22 -12.78
CA ASN A 429 11.64 18.20 -14.21
C ASN A 429 11.46 19.62 -14.77
N PRO A 430 12.57 20.33 -15.09
CA PRO A 430 12.52 21.70 -15.58
C PRO A 430 11.71 21.87 -16.88
N ILE A 431 11.77 20.87 -17.77
CA ILE A 431 11.06 20.89 -19.04
C ILE A 431 9.55 20.72 -18.83
N GLY A 432 9.14 19.76 -17.97
CA GLY A 432 7.74 19.56 -17.58
C GLY A 432 7.17 20.79 -16.88
N PHE A 433 7.96 21.43 -16.03
CA PHE A 433 7.59 22.67 -15.35
C PHE A 433 7.26 23.81 -16.32
N VAL A 434 8.10 24.03 -17.34
CA VAL A 434 7.83 25.02 -18.39
C VAL A 434 6.57 24.68 -19.19
N LYS A 435 6.36 23.41 -19.50
CA LYS A 435 5.14 22.98 -20.22
C LYS A 435 3.88 23.29 -19.40
N GLY A 436 3.93 23.07 -18.09
CA GLY A 436 2.86 23.46 -17.18
C GLY A 436 2.55 24.97 -17.23
N LEU A 437 3.59 25.82 -17.16
CA LEU A 437 3.44 27.28 -17.30
C LEU A 437 2.77 27.67 -18.63
N ALA A 438 3.16 27.01 -19.72
CA ALA A 438 2.59 27.26 -21.04
C ALA A 438 1.17 26.73 -21.23
N CYS A 439 0.73 25.76 -20.42
CA CYS A 439 -0.64 25.26 -20.39
C CYS A 439 -1.59 26.17 -19.61
N GLY A 440 -1.08 26.98 -18.67
CA GLY A 440 -1.87 27.91 -17.87
C GLY A 440 -2.54 28.99 -18.73
N THR A 441 -3.84 29.21 -18.50
CA THR A 441 -4.61 30.26 -19.20
C THR A 441 -4.77 31.54 -18.39
N GLU A 442 -4.44 31.51 -17.10
CA GLU A 442 -4.55 32.63 -16.17
C GLU A 442 -3.16 33.21 -15.90
N GLU A 443 -2.83 34.34 -16.54
CA GLU A 443 -1.49 34.94 -16.48
C GLU A 443 -1.07 35.33 -15.05
N ASP A 444 -2.01 35.83 -14.23
CA ASP A 444 -1.73 36.18 -12.82
C ASP A 444 -1.29 34.95 -12.00
N ALA A 445 -1.96 33.81 -12.18
CA ALA A 445 -1.58 32.57 -11.50
C ALA A 445 -0.19 32.10 -11.95
N MET A 446 0.12 32.18 -13.24
CA MET A 446 1.46 31.79 -13.74
C MET A 446 2.55 32.76 -13.28
N TYR A 447 2.24 34.04 -13.11
CA TYR A 447 3.14 34.99 -12.46
C TYR A 447 3.43 34.60 -10.99
N ASP A 448 2.41 34.22 -10.22
CA ASP A 448 2.60 33.79 -8.83
C ASP A 448 3.45 32.52 -8.76
N VAL A 449 3.26 31.57 -9.68
CA VAL A 449 4.13 30.39 -9.82
C VAL A 449 5.58 30.82 -10.04
N LEU A 450 5.87 31.70 -10.99
CA LEU A 450 7.23 32.18 -11.25
C LEU A 450 7.84 32.84 -10.01
N HIS A 451 7.06 33.70 -9.35
CA HIS A 451 7.52 34.48 -8.21
C HIS A 451 7.87 33.58 -7.02
N LEU A 452 6.97 32.69 -6.62
CA LEU A 452 7.18 31.74 -5.51
C LEU A 452 8.30 30.75 -5.82
N THR A 453 8.32 30.18 -7.02
CA THR A 453 9.36 29.21 -7.42
C THR A 453 10.75 29.84 -7.35
N ALA A 454 10.92 31.04 -7.92
CA ALA A 454 12.21 31.71 -7.91
C ALA A 454 12.62 32.19 -6.51
N TYR A 455 11.65 32.51 -5.64
CA TYR A 455 11.90 32.89 -4.25
C TYR A 455 12.59 31.76 -3.48
N ASP A 456 12.03 30.55 -3.53
CA ASP A 456 12.60 29.40 -2.82
C ASP A 456 13.84 28.84 -3.52
N ALA A 457 13.87 28.80 -4.85
CA ALA A 457 14.98 28.21 -5.60
C ALA A 457 16.35 28.87 -5.33
N GLU A 458 16.38 30.15 -4.93
CA GLU A 458 17.63 30.86 -4.57
C GLU A 458 18.33 30.24 -3.34
N LEU A 459 17.60 29.49 -2.50
CA LEU A 459 18.15 28.77 -1.35
C LEU A 459 18.95 27.52 -1.75
N TYR A 460 18.80 27.04 -3.00
CA TYR A 460 19.35 25.79 -3.52
C TYR A 460 20.21 26.03 -4.77
N PRO A 461 21.39 26.66 -4.63
CA PRO A 461 22.16 27.15 -5.78
C PRO A 461 22.68 26.02 -6.70
N VAL A 462 22.90 24.81 -6.18
CA VAL A 462 23.41 23.68 -6.98
C VAL A 462 22.31 23.11 -7.85
N GLU A 463 21.13 22.89 -7.28
CA GLU A 463 19.93 22.42 -7.94
C GLU A 463 19.43 23.45 -8.96
N LEU A 464 19.49 24.72 -8.60
CA LEU A 464 19.16 25.85 -9.47
C LEU A 464 20.08 25.91 -10.70
N GLU A 465 21.40 25.77 -10.53
CA GLU A 465 22.35 25.74 -11.64
C GLU A 465 22.06 24.57 -12.60
N ALA A 466 21.78 23.37 -12.06
CA ALA A 466 21.42 22.20 -12.85
C ALA A 466 20.09 22.38 -13.63
N ALA A 467 19.10 23.01 -13.01
CA ALA A 467 17.82 23.32 -13.66
C ALA A 467 18.01 24.35 -14.80
N LEU A 468 18.80 25.40 -14.58
CA LEU A 468 19.13 26.40 -15.60
C LEU A 468 19.88 25.78 -16.78
N ASP A 469 20.88 24.94 -16.53
CA ASP A 469 21.61 24.21 -17.59
C ASP A 469 20.66 23.36 -18.45
N THR A 470 19.69 22.70 -17.81
CA THR A 470 18.67 21.89 -18.48
C THR A 470 17.75 22.75 -19.36
N LEU A 471 17.31 23.90 -18.84
CA LEU A 471 16.48 24.86 -19.57
C LEU A 471 17.22 25.49 -20.75
N ASP A 472 18.48 25.88 -20.58
CA ASP A 472 19.31 26.45 -21.64
C ASP A 472 19.58 25.45 -22.77
N ALA A 473 19.82 24.19 -22.42
CA ALA A 473 19.94 23.11 -23.40
C ALA A 473 18.63 22.93 -24.20
N ALA A 474 17.48 22.93 -23.53
CA ALA A 474 16.16 22.79 -24.15
C ALA A 474 15.78 23.99 -25.03
N LEU A 475 16.16 25.20 -24.62
CA LEU A 475 16.01 26.42 -25.42
C LEU A 475 16.89 26.37 -26.67
N SER A 476 18.12 25.86 -26.57
CA SER A 476 19.10 25.82 -27.66
C SER A 476 18.79 24.75 -28.71
N ASN A 477 18.23 23.62 -28.31
CA ASN A 477 17.96 22.48 -29.19
C ASN A 477 16.55 22.50 -29.83
N GLY A 478 15.74 23.52 -29.53
CA GLY A 478 14.40 23.70 -30.09
C GLY A 478 13.35 22.72 -29.53
N SER A 479 13.53 22.22 -28.30
CA SER A 479 12.59 21.29 -27.65
C SER A 479 11.25 21.92 -27.27
N PHE A 480 11.19 23.26 -27.21
CA PHE A 480 10.02 24.02 -26.82
C PHE A 480 9.25 24.58 -28.02
N THR A 481 7.92 24.56 -27.93
CA THR A 481 7.01 25.35 -28.78
C THR A 481 7.21 26.85 -28.55
N GLU A 482 6.64 27.71 -29.40
CA GLU A 482 6.79 29.18 -29.26
C GLU A 482 6.28 29.70 -27.90
N ALA A 483 5.13 29.19 -27.44
CA ALA A 483 4.57 29.56 -26.13
C ALA A 483 5.47 29.08 -24.98
N GLU A 484 5.94 27.83 -25.04
CA GLU A 484 6.87 27.26 -24.06
C GLU A 484 8.21 28.00 -24.04
N GLN A 485 8.74 28.42 -25.19
CA GLN A 485 9.96 29.22 -25.27
C GLN A 485 9.80 30.58 -24.57
N GLY A 486 8.63 31.20 -24.71
CA GLY A 486 8.31 32.44 -24.01
C GLY A 486 8.37 32.27 -22.50
N TRP A 487 7.68 31.25 -21.98
CA TRP A 487 7.66 30.93 -20.55
C TRP A 487 9.02 30.46 -20.02
N ALA A 488 9.77 29.64 -20.76
CA ALA A 488 11.11 29.21 -20.38
C ALA A 488 12.06 30.40 -20.20
N LYS A 489 12.06 31.35 -21.15
CA LYS A 489 12.89 32.56 -21.06
C LYS A 489 12.50 33.42 -19.88
N LEU A 490 11.21 33.58 -19.64
CA LEU A 490 10.71 34.34 -18.50
C LEU A 490 11.08 33.68 -17.18
N LEU A 491 10.92 32.36 -17.06
CA LEU A 491 11.35 31.60 -15.90
C LEU A 491 12.86 31.76 -15.64
N CYS A 492 13.71 31.59 -16.67
CA CYS A 492 15.15 31.80 -16.53
C CYS A 492 15.49 33.22 -16.07
N LEU A 493 14.76 34.24 -16.56
CA LEU A 493 14.94 35.62 -16.13
C LEU A 493 14.62 35.80 -14.64
N TYR A 494 13.53 35.21 -14.14
CA TYR A 494 13.20 35.23 -12.71
C TYR A 494 14.24 34.51 -11.86
N LEU A 495 14.65 33.32 -12.29
CA LEU A 495 15.62 32.47 -11.58
C LEU A 495 17.01 33.09 -11.48
N THR A 496 17.42 33.90 -12.46
CA THR A 496 18.74 34.55 -12.49
C THR A 496 18.75 35.97 -11.95
N THR A 497 17.58 36.58 -11.75
CA THR A 497 17.46 37.93 -11.20
C THR A 497 17.37 37.87 -9.67
N PRO A 498 18.19 38.65 -8.94
CA PRO A 498 18.09 38.74 -7.48
C PRO A 498 16.72 39.19 -6.99
N ILE A 499 16.26 38.67 -5.85
CA ILE A 499 14.92 38.90 -5.30
C ILE A 499 14.51 40.39 -5.23
N ASP A 500 15.44 41.30 -4.91
CA ASP A 500 15.21 42.73 -4.73
C ASP A 500 14.93 43.47 -6.05
N GLN A 501 15.20 42.84 -7.19
CA GLN A 501 15.03 43.40 -8.53
C GLN A 501 13.86 42.75 -9.30
N ARG A 502 13.22 41.71 -8.75
CA ARG A 502 12.17 40.96 -9.46
C ARG A 502 10.85 41.72 -9.63
N SER A 503 10.61 42.76 -8.83
CA SER A 503 9.35 43.53 -8.87
C SER A 503 9.16 44.33 -10.16
N GLU A 504 10.25 44.58 -10.90
CA GLU A 504 10.25 45.30 -12.18
C GLU A 504 10.22 44.35 -13.40
N LEU A 505 10.19 43.03 -13.18
CA LEU A 505 10.21 42.05 -14.26
C LEU A 505 8.84 41.92 -14.96
N PRO A 506 8.83 41.53 -16.25
CA PRO A 506 7.62 41.21 -16.99
C PRO A 506 6.81 40.11 -16.30
N ARG A 507 5.48 40.23 -16.31
CA ARG A 507 4.59 39.24 -15.68
C ARG A 507 4.19 38.08 -16.60
N SER A 508 4.27 38.30 -17.90
CA SER A 508 3.96 37.28 -18.90
C SER A 508 4.91 37.35 -20.11
N PRO A 509 5.05 36.27 -20.88
CA PRO A 509 5.93 36.26 -22.06
C PRO A 509 5.58 37.33 -23.10
N ALA A 510 4.32 37.78 -23.15
CA ALA A 510 3.87 38.83 -24.04
C ALA A 510 4.54 40.19 -23.72
N GLU A 511 4.82 40.45 -22.44
CA GLU A 511 5.48 41.67 -21.96
C GLU A 511 6.99 41.67 -22.22
N VAL A 512 7.61 40.50 -22.44
CA VAL A 512 9.05 40.37 -22.74
C VAL A 512 9.40 40.84 -24.16
N SER A 513 8.41 40.87 -25.06
CA SER A 513 8.58 41.23 -26.48
C SER A 513 8.09 42.65 -26.82
N ALA A 514 7.55 43.37 -25.83
CA ALA A 514 7.05 44.74 -25.94
C ALA A 514 8.11 45.76 -25.46
#